data_AF-A0A1Y1XNG8-F1
#
_entry.id   AF-A0A1Y1XNG8-F1
#
_cell.length_a   1.000
_cell.length_b   1.000
_cell.length_c   1.000
_cell.angle_alpha   90.00
_cell.angle_beta   90.00
_cell.angle_gamma   90.00
#
_symmetry.space_group_name_H-M   'P 1'
#
loop_
_entity.id
_entity.type
_entity.pdbx_description
1 polymer ?
#
loop_
_entity_poly.entity_id
_entity_poly.type
_entity_poly.pdbx_seq_one_letter_code
_entity_poly.pdbx_strand_id
1 'polypeptide(L)'
;MGFPNQPRSKLTTTLWEDESTVCYQVDAKGICVARRQDNNMVNGTKLLNVTGMSRGKRDGILKNEKGRVVVKVGAMHLKGVWITFQRAKALASQFKITDLLYPLFADDPSPYLYNPHC
;
A
#
# COMPACT_ATOMS: atom_id res chain seq x y z
N MET A 1 7.04 6.91 -29.88
CA MET A 1 7.72 7.33 -28.64
C MET A 1 7.31 6.36 -27.54
N GLY A 2 8.16 5.38 -27.24
CA GLY A 2 7.87 4.39 -26.19
C GLY A 2 8.31 4.95 -24.84
N PHE A 3 7.43 4.92 -23.84
CA PHE A 3 7.83 5.16 -22.46
C PHE A 3 8.82 4.06 -22.05
N PRO A 4 9.93 4.39 -21.35
CA PRO A 4 10.85 3.37 -20.87
C PRO A 4 10.09 2.38 -19.99
N ASN A 5 10.35 1.10 -20.21
CA ASN A 5 9.78 -0.05 -19.50
C ASN A 5 10.07 0.12 -18.00
N GLN A 6 9.18 0.77 -17.25
CA GLN A 6 9.32 0.82 -15.80
C GLN A 6 9.21 -0.62 -15.31
N PRO A 7 10.19 -1.14 -14.56
CA PRO A 7 10.08 -2.47 -14.01
C PRO A 7 8.80 -2.53 -13.17
N ARG A 8 7.92 -3.45 -13.54
CA ARG A 8 6.64 -3.67 -12.84
C ARG A 8 6.97 -3.93 -11.37
N SER A 9 6.37 -3.17 -10.47
CA SER A 9 6.67 -3.24 -9.05
C SER A 9 6.48 -4.69 -8.55
N LYS A 10 7.53 -5.26 -7.94
CA LYS A 10 7.51 -6.64 -7.46
C LYS A 10 6.62 -6.75 -6.22
N LEU A 11 5.74 -7.74 -6.21
CA LEU A 11 4.96 -8.10 -5.03
C LEU A 11 5.79 -8.99 -4.11
N THR A 12 5.84 -8.66 -2.83
CA THR A 12 6.45 -9.48 -1.78
C THR A 12 5.47 -9.68 -0.62
N THR A 13 5.84 -10.51 0.35
CA THR A 13 5.05 -10.72 1.57
C THR A 13 5.92 -10.59 2.81
N THR A 14 5.33 -10.11 3.90
CA THR A 14 5.91 -10.18 5.25
C THR A 14 4.88 -10.69 6.25
N LEU A 15 5.33 -11.44 7.26
CA LEU A 15 4.49 -11.79 8.40
C LEU A 15 4.43 -10.58 9.35
N TRP A 16 3.22 -10.14 9.66
CA TRP A 16 2.95 -9.20 10.74
C TRP A 16 2.56 -9.98 11.99
N GLU A 17 3.56 -10.30 12.81
CA GLU A 17 3.40 -11.16 13.98
C GLU A 17 2.41 -10.59 15.01
N ASP A 18 2.53 -9.30 15.35
CA ASP A 18 1.64 -8.62 16.33
C ASP A 18 0.15 -8.78 15.99
N GLU A 19 -0.17 -8.86 14.70
CA GLU A 19 -1.54 -8.94 14.18
C GLU A 19 -1.88 -10.33 13.63
N SER A 20 -0.94 -11.29 13.75
CA SER A 20 -1.08 -12.67 13.26
C SER A 20 -1.59 -12.75 11.82
N THR A 21 -1.05 -11.91 10.93
CA THR A 21 -1.48 -11.84 9.53
C THR A 21 -0.31 -11.60 8.59
N VAL A 22 -0.44 -12.05 7.34
CA VAL A 22 0.52 -11.72 6.29
C VAL A 22 0.13 -10.41 5.62
N CYS A 23 1.12 -9.61 5.26
CA CYS A 23 0.95 -8.43 4.43
C CYS A 23 1.57 -8.63 3.05
N TYR A 24 0.80 -8.39 2.01
CA TYR A 24 1.32 -8.14 0.66
C TYR A 24 1.99 -6.76 0.63
N GLN A 25 3.12 -6.66 -0.07
CA GLN A 25 3.94 -5.47 -0.11
C GLN A 25 4.35 -5.12 -1.53
N VAL A 26 4.31 -3.82 -1.84
CA VAL A 26 4.85 -3.26 -3.08
C VAL A 26 5.69 -2.04 -2.73
N ASP A 27 6.92 -2.02 -3.24
CA ASP A 27 7.81 -0.86 -3.15
C ASP A 27 7.59 0.08 -4.32
N ALA A 28 7.30 1.35 -4.02
CA ALA A 28 7.17 2.41 -5.02
C ALA A 28 7.85 3.68 -4.52
N LYS A 29 8.75 4.24 -5.33
CA LYS A 29 9.49 5.47 -5.00
C LYS A 29 10.18 5.41 -3.62
N GLY A 30 10.77 4.26 -3.29
CA GLY A 30 11.44 4.04 -2.00
C GLY A 30 10.50 3.89 -0.80
N ILE A 31 9.20 3.68 -1.03
CA ILE A 31 8.19 3.51 0.01
C ILE A 31 7.52 2.15 -0.15
N CYS A 32 7.60 1.34 0.92
CA CYS A 32 6.91 0.07 1.02
C CYS A 32 5.45 0.29 1.44
N VAL A 33 4.50 -0.06 0.56
CA VAL A 33 3.07 0.00 0.83
C VAL A 33 2.54 -1.41 1.06
N ALA A 34 1.82 -1.60 2.17
CA ALA A 34 1.35 -2.91 2.60
C ALA A 34 -0.19 -3.03 2.55
N ARG A 35 -0.69 -4.22 2.18
CA ARG A 35 -2.09 -4.66 2.26
C ARG A 35 -2.17 -5.93 3.09
N ARG A 36 -3.02 -5.97 4.11
CA ARG A 36 -3.23 -7.17 4.92
C ARG A 36 -3.98 -8.25 4.12
N GLN A 37 -3.61 -9.50 4.33
CA GLN A 37 -4.29 -10.64 3.70
C GLN A 37 -5.65 -10.95 4.35
N ASP A 38 -5.78 -10.74 5.66
CA ASP A 38 -6.97 -11.11 6.44
C ASP A 38 -8.21 -10.26 6.16
N ASN A 39 -8.04 -8.95 5.98
CA ASN A 39 -9.14 -7.99 5.89
C ASN A 39 -8.97 -6.94 4.78
N ASN A 40 -7.91 -7.07 3.97
CA ASN A 40 -7.59 -6.19 2.84
C ASN A 40 -7.32 -4.72 3.21
N MET A 41 -7.19 -4.36 4.48
CA MET A 41 -6.80 -3.00 4.85
C MET A 41 -5.42 -2.67 4.29
N VAL A 42 -5.24 -1.42 3.89
CA VAL A 42 -3.99 -0.91 3.30
C VAL A 42 -3.41 0.16 4.20
N ASN A 43 -2.09 0.19 4.33
CA ASN A 43 -1.41 1.26 5.06
C ASN A 43 -1.50 2.58 4.29
N GLY A 44 -2.52 3.38 4.61
CA GLY A 44 -2.82 4.67 4.00
C GLY A 44 -1.73 5.72 4.21
N THR A 45 -0.98 5.64 5.31
CA THR A 45 0.19 6.51 5.53
C THR A 45 1.26 6.27 4.48
N LYS A 46 1.62 5.00 4.24
CA LYS A 46 2.65 4.65 3.23
C LYS A 46 2.13 4.96 1.82
N LEU A 47 0.89 4.59 1.53
CA LEU A 47 0.22 4.90 0.26
C LEU A 47 0.34 6.38 -0.13
N LEU A 48 -0.06 7.30 0.76
CA LEU A 48 -0.05 8.73 0.46
C LEU A 48 1.37 9.33 0.45
N ASN A 49 2.34 8.73 1.13
CA ASN A 49 3.73 9.18 1.02
C ASN A 49 4.27 8.98 -0.43
N VAL A 50 3.78 7.98 -1.18
CA VAL A 50 4.20 7.71 -2.58
C VAL A 50 3.91 8.91 -3.49
N THR A 51 2.94 9.75 -3.14
CA THR A 51 2.62 10.95 -3.92
C THR A 51 3.63 12.08 -3.69
N GLY A 52 4.50 11.99 -2.67
CA GLY A 52 5.39 13.07 -2.26
C GLY A 52 4.67 14.25 -1.59
N MET A 53 3.43 14.07 -1.10
CA MET A 53 2.70 15.16 -0.45
C MET A 53 3.28 15.52 0.92
N SER A 54 2.98 16.72 1.40
CA SER A 54 3.38 17.15 2.74
C SER A 54 2.70 16.32 3.84
N ARG A 55 3.37 16.20 4.99
CA ARG A 55 2.85 15.54 6.18
C ARG A 55 1.47 16.07 6.59
N GLY A 56 1.31 17.40 6.65
CA GLY A 56 0.05 18.02 7.06
C GLY A 56 -1.12 17.66 6.13
N LYS A 57 -0.90 17.64 4.81
CA LYS A 57 -1.91 17.22 3.84
C LYS A 57 -2.30 15.75 4.01
N ARG A 58 -1.31 14.87 4.14
CA ARG A 58 -1.51 13.43 4.40
C ARG A 58 -2.31 13.20 5.67
N ASP A 59 -1.87 13.79 6.78
CA ASP A 59 -2.50 13.62 8.09
C ASP A 59 -3.93 14.20 8.06
N GLY A 60 -4.15 15.29 7.33
CA GLY A 60 -5.46 15.90 7.09
C GLY A 60 -6.43 15.02 6.30
N ILE A 61 -5.95 14.23 5.34
CA ILE A 61 -6.76 13.24 4.61
C ILE A 61 -7.08 12.06 5.53
N LEU A 62 -6.05 11.44 6.13
CA LEU A 62 -6.20 10.20 6.89
C LEU A 62 -7.03 10.38 8.16
N LYS A 63 -6.99 11.55 8.82
CA LYS A 63 -7.81 11.83 10.01
C LYS A 63 -9.33 11.84 9.73
N ASN A 64 -9.74 11.92 8.46
CA ASN A 64 -11.14 11.95 8.06
C ASN A 64 -11.62 10.59 7.51
N GLU A 65 -10.74 9.61 7.35
CA GLU A 65 -11.11 8.29 6.87
C GLU A 65 -11.87 7.52 7.95
N LYS A 66 -13.08 7.07 7.61
CA LYS A 66 -13.97 6.26 8.47
C LYS A 66 -13.44 4.84 8.56
N GLY A 67 -13.54 4.22 9.74
CA GLY A 67 -13.06 2.85 9.98
C GLY A 67 -11.55 2.70 9.91
N ARG A 68 -10.79 3.80 10.01
CA ARG A 68 -9.33 3.76 10.06
C ARG A 68 -8.83 3.11 11.35
N VAL A 69 -7.71 2.41 11.27
CA VAL A 69 -7.00 1.84 12.42
C VAL A 69 -5.63 2.50 12.53
N VAL A 70 -5.21 2.88 13.73
CA VAL A 70 -3.93 3.56 13.95
C VAL A 70 -2.95 2.64 14.65
N VAL A 71 -1.85 2.33 13.98
CA VAL A 71 -0.77 1.48 14.49
C VAL A 71 0.43 2.36 14.84
N LYS A 72 0.73 2.46 16.13
CA LYS A 72 1.76 3.36 16.68
C LYS A 72 3.06 2.63 17.05
N VAL A 73 2.97 1.34 17.34
CA VAL A 73 4.07 0.47 17.79
C VAL A 73 4.33 -0.64 16.77
N GLY A 74 5.36 -1.45 16.98
CA GLY A 74 5.76 -2.52 16.07
C GLY A 74 6.72 -2.08 14.95
N ALA A 75 6.80 -2.85 13.88
CA ALA A 75 7.75 -2.63 12.78
C ALA A 75 7.50 -1.28 12.05
N MET A 76 8.57 -0.51 11.80
CA MET A 76 8.48 0.86 11.23
C MET A 76 7.79 0.95 9.87
N HIS A 77 7.87 -0.12 9.07
CA HIS A 77 7.23 -0.18 7.76
C HIS A 77 5.72 -0.50 7.87
N LEU A 78 5.24 -1.01 9.00
CA LEU A 78 3.83 -1.33 9.27
C LEU A 78 3.13 -0.28 10.14
N LYS A 79 3.88 0.58 10.84
CA LYS A 79 3.32 1.75 11.54
C LYS A 79 2.58 2.69 10.58
N GLY A 80 1.51 3.31 11.09
CA GLY A 80 0.72 4.30 10.36
C GLY A 80 -0.77 4.13 10.53
N VAL A 81 -1.52 4.84 9.70
CA VAL A 81 -2.97 4.73 9.62
C VAL A 81 -3.32 3.73 8.52
N TRP A 82 -4.01 2.67 8.90
CA TRP A 82 -4.57 1.66 8.02
C TRP A 82 -6.01 2.05 7.66
N ILE A 83 -6.35 1.95 6.39
CA ILE A 83 -7.65 2.33 5.83
C ILE A 83 -8.23 1.18 5.02
N THR A 84 -9.55 1.21 4.78
CA THR A 84 -10.23 0.17 4.00
C THR A 84 -9.69 0.10 2.57
N PHE A 85 -9.73 -1.10 1.98
CA PHE A 85 -9.29 -1.33 0.60
C PHE A 85 -9.93 -0.36 -0.40
N GLN A 86 -11.25 -0.16 -0.29
CA GLN A 86 -12.00 0.74 -1.16
C GLN A 86 -11.50 2.19 -1.08
N ARG A 87 -11.22 2.68 0.13
CA ARG A 87 -10.69 4.04 0.31
C ARG A 87 -9.27 4.17 -0.18
N ALA A 88 -8.42 3.17 0.06
CA ALA A 88 -7.07 3.12 -0.50
C ALA A 88 -7.07 3.16 -2.03
N LYS A 89 -7.91 2.35 -2.68
CA LYS A 89 -8.06 2.32 -4.15
C LYS A 89 -8.55 3.67 -4.69
N ALA A 90 -9.53 4.29 -4.02
CA ALA A 90 -10.02 5.62 -4.39
C ALA A 90 -8.93 6.71 -4.30
N LEU A 91 -8.16 6.72 -3.21
CA LEU A 91 -7.06 7.66 -3.03
C LEU A 91 -5.93 7.42 -4.05
N ALA A 92 -5.58 6.15 -4.31
CA ALA A 92 -4.58 5.80 -5.32
C ALA A 92 -4.96 6.31 -6.71
N SER A 93 -6.24 6.15 -7.09
CA SER A 93 -6.78 6.68 -8.34
C SER A 93 -6.78 8.21 -8.36
N GLN A 94 -7.24 8.85 -7.28
CA GLN A 94 -7.29 10.31 -7.17
C GLN A 94 -5.91 10.96 -7.33
N PHE A 95 -4.87 10.34 -6.76
CA PHE A 95 -3.49 10.84 -6.84
C PHE A 95 -2.66 10.21 -7.96
N LYS A 96 -3.28 9.42 -8.85
CA LYS A 96 -2.64 8.78 -10.02
C LYS A 96 -1.41 7.93 -9.66
N ILE A 97 -1.53 7.14 -8.60
CA ILE A 97 -0.48 6.20 -8.13
C ILE A 97 -0.92 4.73 -8.19
N THR A 98 -2.08 4.44 -8.78
CA THR A 98 -2.61 3.07 -8.90
C THR A 98 -1.62 2.15 -9.61
N ASP A 99 -1.09 2.56 -10.75
CA ASP A 99 -0.20 1.72 -11.58
C ASP A 99 1.15 1.48 -10.91
N LEU A 100 1.66 2.47 -10.16
CA LEU A 100 2.91 2.33 -9.39
C LEU A 100 2.81 1.27 -8.29
N LEU A 101 1.59 1.04 -7.81
CA LEU A 101 1.31 0.12 -6.71
C LEU A 101 0.67 -1.17 -7.18
N TYR A 102 0.54 -1.37 -8.49
CA TYR A 102 0.14 -2.66 -9.01
C TYR A 102 1.21 -3.71 -8.64
N PRO A 103 0.84 -4.91 -8.16
CA PRO A 103 -0.50 -5.52 -8.13
C PRO A 103 -1.28 -5.39 -6.81
N LEU A 104 -0.88 -4.51 -5.88
CA LEU A 104 -1.47 -4.42 -4.53
C LEU A 104 -3.00 -4.22 -4.53
N PHE A 105 -3.53 -3.56 -5.58
CA PHE A 105 -4.96 -3.28 -5.77
C PHE A 105 -5.71 -4.27 -6.68
N ALA A 106 -5.06 -5.35 -7.12
CA ALA A 106 -5.76 -6.47 -7.75
C ALA A 106 -6.75 -7.10 -6.75
N ASP A 107 -7.83 -7.71 -7.23
CA ASP A 107 -8.81 -8.33 -6.32
C ASP A 107 -8.15 -9.41 -5.46
N ASP A 108 -7.36 -10.27 -6.09
CA ASP A 108 -6.40 -11.17 -5.44
C ASP A 108 -4.95 -10.86 -5.90
N PRO A 109 -4.06 -10.39 -4.99
CA PRO A 109 -2.64 -10.19 -5.27
C PRO A 109 -1.82 -11.50 -5.30
N SER A 110 -2.32 -12.61 -4.75
CA SER A 110 -1.53 -13.84 -4.56
C SER A 110 -0.88 -14.40 -5.83
N PRO A 111 -1.51 -14.37 -7.04
CA PRO A 111 -0.91 -14.94 -8.25
C PRO A 111 0.36 -14.21 -8.70
N TYR A 112 0.54 -12.96 -8.27
CA TYR A 112 1.70 -12.15 -8.64
C TYR A 112 2.94 -12.44 -7.79
N LEU A 113 2.83 -13.25 -6.74
CA LEU A 113 3.98 -13.70 -5.94
C LEU A 113 4.87 -14.69 -6.70
N TYR A 114 4.29 -15.42 -7.64
CA TYR A 114 4.92 -16.56 -8.31
C TYR A 114 5.21 -16.31 -9.79
N ASN A 115 5.29 -15.06 -10.26
CA ASN A 115 5.56 -14.83 -11.68
C ASN A 115 7.07 -15.03 -11.96
N PRO A 116 7.49 -16.11 -12.64
CA PRO A 116 8.90 -16.41 -12.90
C PRO A 116 9.44 -15.67 -14.14
N HIS A 117 8.66 -14.74 -14.71
CA HIS A 117 8.94 -14.07 -15.99
C HIS A 117 9.12 -12.54 -15.87
N CYS A 118 9.65 -12.08 -14.73
CA CYS A 118 10.23 -10.74 -14.62
C CYS A 118 11.76 -10.85 -14.58
#